data_AF-A0A2T6LZL3-F1
#
_entry.id   AF-A0A2T6LZL3-F1
#
_cell.length_a   1.000
_cell.length_b   1.000
_cell.length_c   1.000
_cell.angle_alpha   90.00
_cell.angle_beta   90.00
_cell.angle_gamma   90.00
#
_symmetry.space_group_name_H-M   'P 1'
#
loop_
_entity.id
_entity.type
_entity.pdbx_description
1 polymer ?
#
loop_
_entity_poly.entity_id
_entity_poly.type
_entity_poly.pdbx_seq_one_letter_code
_entity_poly.pdbx_strand_id
1 'polypeptide(L)'
;MADTGTMMLLPPRQGLCQTCGSQHEPHEPHNAQSLYYGVAFQMQHGRAPTWDDALAHCAPEIQQAWRNELIFMGVDFDAGEINPNPKGKQARHV
;
A
#
# COMPACT_ATOMS: atom_id res chain seq x y z
N MET A 1 12.87 26.56 -16.27
CA MET A 1 11.65 25.82 -16.65
C MET A 1 11.98 24.36 -16.40
N ALA A 2 11.31 23.70 -15.45
CA ALA A 2 11.54 22.27 -15.25
C ALA A 2 10.97 21.53 -16.46
N ASP A 3 11.84 20.88 -17.22
CA ASP A 3 11.45 20.01 -18.32
C ASP A 3 10.62 18.86 -17.72
N THR A 4 9.30 18.94 -17.89
CA THR A 4 8.38 17.98 -17.29
C THR A 4 8.31 16.78 -18.22
N GLY A 5 9.19 15.81 -17.98
CA GLY A 5 9.15 14.54 -18.69
C GLY A 5 7.77 13.87 -18.52
N THR A 6 7.18 13.41 -19.61
CA THR A 6 5.92 12.64 -19.56
C THR A 6 6.24 11.20 -19.17
N MET A 7 5.67 10.73 -18.06
CA MET A 7 5.76 9.34 -17.62
C MET A 7 4.53 8.57 -18.09
N MET A 8 4.73 7.39 -18.66
CA MET A 8 3.67 6.45 -19.01
C MET A 8 3.79 5.20 -18.13
N LEU A 9 2.72 4.84 -17.41
CA LEU A 9 2.66 3.58 -16.69
C LEU A 9 2.06 2.52 -17.61
N LEU A 10 2.82 1.45 -17.86
CA LEU A 10 2.33 0.30 -18.62
C LEU A 10 1.28 -0.46 -17.79
N PRO A 11 0.28 -1.07 -18.46
CA PRO A 11 -0.71 -1.87 -17.76
C PRO A 11 -0.05 -3.07 -17.06
N PRO A 12 -0.64 -3.58 -15.96
CA PRO A 12 -0.15 -4.79 -15.32
C PRO A 12 -0.20 -5.98 -16.26
N ARG A 13 0.63 -6.99 -15.97
CA ARG A 13 0.53 -8.28 -16.67
C ARG A 13 -0.87 -8.88 -16.45
N GLN A 14 -1.40 -9.53 -17.48
CA GLN A 14 -2.63 -10.32 -17.37
C GLN A 14 -2.49 -11.39 -16.28
N GLY A 15 -3.55 -11.58 -15.49
CA GLY A 15 -3.59 -12.53 -14.37
C GLY A 15 -3.08 -11.99 -13.03
N LEU A 16 -2.50 -10.79 -13.00
CA LEU A 16 -2.16 -10.09 -11.76
C LEU A 16 -3.27 -9.09 -11.38
N CYS A 17 -3.18 -8.52 -10.17
CA CYS A 17 -4.04 -7.42 -9.78
C CYS A 17 -3.87 -6.23 -10.73
N GLN A 18 -4.98 -5.74 -11.29
CA GLN A 18 -4.96 -4.66 -12.28
C GLN A 18 -4.76 -3.27 -11.67
N THR A 19 -4.80 -3.16 -10.33
CA THR A 19 -4.52 -1.91 -9.60
C THR A 19 -3.05 -1.81 -9.17
N CYS A 20 -2.50 -2.88 -8.60
CA CYS A 20 -1.18 -2.83 -7.95
C CYS A 20 -0.10 -3.65 -8.69
N GLY A 21 -0.47 -4.43 -9.70
CA GLY A 21 0.45 -5.26 -10.49
C GLY A 21 1.10 -6.42 -9.72
N SER A 22 0.60 -6.73 -8.52
CA SER A 22 1.11 -7.82 -7.68
C SER A 22 0.16 -9.03 -7.70
N GLN A 23 0.70 -10.21 -7.37
CA GLN A 23 -0.08 -11.42 -7.15
C GLN A 23 -0.65 -11.37 -5.73
N HIS A 24 -1.97 -11.30 -5.59
CA HIS A 24 -2.68 -11.45 -4.32
C HIS A 24 -4.10 -11.94 -4.58
N GLU A 25 -4.73 -12.51 -3.56
CA GLU A 25 -6.15 -12.88 -3.63
C GLU A 25 -7.05 -11.64 -3.64
N PRO A 26 -8.26 -11.68 -4.22
CA PRO A 26 -9.13 -10.50 -4.35
C PRO A 26 -9.58 -9.87 -3.02
N HIS A 27 -9.50 -10.61 -1.91
CA HIS A 27 -9.85 -10.12 -0.58
C HIS A 27 -8.65 -9.57 0.20
N GLU A 28 -7.42 -9.80 -0.29
CA GLU A 28 -6.18 -9.33 0.32
C GLU A 28 -5.85 -7.90 -0.14
N PRO A 29 -5.22 -7.07 0.71
CA PRO A 29 -4.96 -5.68 0.40
C PRO A 29 -3.97 -5.50 -0.74
N HIS A 30 -3.99 -4.30 -1.31
CA HIS A 30 -2.87 -3.86 -2.14
C HIS A 30 -1.62 -3.67 -1.27
N ASN A 31 -0.43 -3.88 -1.84
CA ASN A 31 0.81 -3.57 -1.14
C ASN A 31 1.10 -2.06 -1.24
N ALA A 32 0.89 -1.28 -0.18
CA ALA A 32 1.16 0.17 -0.16
C ALA A 32 2.64 0.52 -0.40
N GLN A 33 3.56 -0.43 -0.20
CA GLN A 33 4.99 -0.27 -0.49
C GLN A 33 5.36 -0.60 -1.95
N SER A 34 4.42 -1.11 -2.75
CA SER A 34 4.67 -1.39 -4.17
C SER A 34 4.88 -0.09 -4.95
N LEU A 35 6.02 0.03 -5.63
CA LEU A 35 6.31 1.18 -6.50
C LEU A 35 5.26 1.30 -7.61
N TYR A 36 4.84 0.18 -8.20
CA TYR A 36 3.82 0.17 -9.23
C TYR A 36 2.50 0.75 -8.69
N TYR A 37 2.06 0.27 -7.54
CA TYR A 37 0.83 0.75 -6.90
C TYR A 37 0.92 2.23 -6.55
N GLY A 38 2.05 2.67 -5.98
CA GLY A 38 2.29 4.07 -5.64
C GLY A 38 2.18 5.00 -6.86
N VAL A 39 2.77 4.60 -7.99
CA VAL A 39 2.68 5.37 -9.25
C VAL A 39 1.26 5.34 -9.82
N ALA A 40 0.61 4.16 -9.88
CA ALA A 40 -0.75 4.02 -10.37
C ALA A 40 -1.73 4.89 -9.56
N PHE A 41 -1.64 4.81 -8.23
CA PHE A 41 -2.47 5.57 -7.31
C PHE A 41 -2.20 7.08 -7.42
N GLN A 42 -0.94 7.51 -7.50
CA GLN A 42 -0.58 8.92 -7.72
C GLN A 42 -1.14 9.46 -9.04
N MET A 43 -1.08 8.68 -10.12
CA MET A 43 -1.64 9.08 -11.42
C MET A 43 -3.17 9.23 -11.36
N GLN A 44 -3.84 8.40 -10.55
CA GLN A 44 -5.30 8.42 -10.40
C GLN A 44 -5.80 9.49 -9.41
N HIS A 45 -5.09 9.69 -8.30
CA HIS A 45 -5.56 10.46 -7.15
C HIS A 45 -4.75 11.72 -6.85
N GLY A 46 -3.59 11.91 -7.49
CA GLY A 46 -2.73 13.09 -7.28
C GLY A 46 -1.94 13.08 -5.96
N ARG A 47 -1.94 11.96 -5.21
CA ARG A 47 -1.15 11.76 -3.98
C ARG A 47 -0.63 10.34 -3.87
N ALA A 48 0.37 10.11 -3.02
CA ALA A 48 0.79 8.76 -2.65
C ALA A 48 -0.30 8.02 -1.85
N PRO A 49 -0.39 6.69 -1.95
CA PRO A 49 -1.32 5.90 -1.14
C PRO A 49 -0.83 5.75 0.31
N THR A 50 -1.78 5.53 1.21
CA THR A 50 -1.54 5.04 2.58
C THR A 50 -1.87 3.54 2.67
N TRP A 51 -1.63 2.91 3.83
CA TRP A 51 -2.16 1.56 4.08
C TRP A 51 -3.68 1.52 4.15
N ASP A 52 -4.34 2.60 4.58
CA ASP A 52 -5.81 2.72 4.58
C ASP A 52 -6.37 2.64 3.15
N ASP A 53 -5.74 3.33 2.20
CA ASP A 53 -6.12 3.24 0.77
C ASP A 53 -5.92 1.83 0.21
N ALA A 54 -4.81 1.17 0.58
CA ALA A 54 -4.50 -0.20 0.17
C ALA A 54 -5.51 -1.23 0.71
N LEU A 55 -6.12 -0.95 1.86
CA LEU A 55 -7.10 -1.79 2.55
C LEU A 55 -8.55 -1.45 2.20
N ALA A 56 -8.82 -0.33 1.53
CA ALA A 56 -10.17 0.22 1.34
C ALA A 56 -11.18 -0.75 0.70
N HIS A 57 -10.70 -1.68 -0.14
CA HIS A 57 -11.55 -2.68 -0.80
C HIS A 57 -11.75 -3.96 0.03
N CYS A 58 -10.98 -4.16 1.09
CA CYS A 58 -11.03 -5.34 1.93
C CYS A 58 -12.27 -5.34 2.82
N ALA A 59 -12.72 -6.54 3.24
CA ALA A 59 -13.77 -6.66 4.24
C ALA A 59 -13.31 -6.08 5.60
N PRO A 60 -14.22 -5.56 6.45
CA PRO A 60 -13.85 -4.90 7.71
C PRO A 60 -12.95 -5.74 8.62
N GLU A 61 -13.16 -7.05 8.67
CA GLU A 61 -12.35 -7.99 9.44
C GLU A 61 -10.90 -8.10 8.91
N ILE A 62 -10.73 -8.06 7.59
CA ILE A 62 -9.41 -8.08 6.93
C ILE A 62 -8.72 -6.72 7.13
N GLN A 63 -9.46 -5.61 7.02
CA GLN A 63 -8.94 -4.28 7.32
C GLN A 63 -8.37 -4.22 8.75
N GLN A 64 -9.14 -4.71 9.72
CA GLN A 64 -8.72 -4.70 11.12
C GLN A 64 -7.52 -5.61 11.38
N ALA A 65 -7.50 -6.80 10.79
CA ALA A 65 -6.39 -7.74 10.93
C ALA A 65 -5.07 -7.15 10.43
N TRP A 66 -5.08 -6.59 9.21
CA TRP A 66 -3.90 -5.96 8.62
C TRP A 66 -3.49 -4.67 9.35
N ARG A 67 -4.44 -3.85 9.79
CA ARG A 67 -4.14 -2.67 10.62
C ARG A 67 -3.35 -3.05 11.87
N ASN A 68 -3.80 -4.09 12.58
CA ASN A 68 -3.14 -4.58 13.78
C ASN A 68 -1.72 -5.09 13.47
N GLU A 69 -1.56 -5.86 12.40
CA GLU A 69 -0.26 -6.40 12.00
C GLU A 69 0.71 -5.30 11.56
N LEU A 70 0.25 -4.31 10.79
CA LEU A 70 1.05 -3.16 10.37
C LEU A 70 1.54 -2.33 11.56
N ILE A 71 0.66 -2.05 12.52
CA ILE A 71 1.02 -1.37 13.77
C ILE A 71 2.03 -2.21 14.56
N PHE A 72 1.82 -3.53 14.66
CA PHE A 72 2.76 -4.44 15.30
C PHE A 72 4.14 -4.45 14.64
N MET A 73 4.19 -4.36 13.30
CA MET A 73 5.43 -4.21 12.54
C MET A 73 6.08 -2.83 12.70
N GLY A 74 5.41 -1.87 13.35
CA GLY A 74 5.92 -0.54 13.65
C GLY A 74 5.53 0.53 12.63
N VAL A 75 4.55 0.28 11.78
CA VAL A 75 4.00 1.29 10.87
C VAL A 75 3.08 2.22 11.68
N ASP A 76 3.31 3.53 11.59
CA ASP A 76 2.33 4.52 12.09
C ASP A 76 1.16 4.63 11.10
N PHE A 77 0.19 3.73 11.27
CA PHE A 77 -0.96 3.61 10.37
C PHE A 77 -1.78 4.90 10.32
N ASP A 78 -2.02 5.52 11.47
CA ASP A 78 -2.89 6.70 11.57
C ASP A 78 -2.20 7.97 11.05
N ALA A 79 -0.86 8.03 11.08
CA ALA A 79 -0.08 9.06 10.38
C ALA A 79 0.05 8.82 8.86
N GLY A 80 -0.45 7.69 8.35
CA GLY A 80 -0.36 7.33 6.93
C GLY A 80 1.03 6.87 6.48
N GLU A 81 1.90 6.45 7.40
CA GLU A 81 3.19 5.86 7.04
C GLU A 81 3.00 4.52 6.31
N ILE A 82 3.87 4.23 5.36
CA ILE A 82 3.83 2.97 4.59
C ILE A 82 4.92 1.97 4.99
N ASN A 83 5.99 2.46 5.61
CA ASN A 83 7.14 1.66 6.04
C ASN A 83 7.19 1.61 7.57
N PRO A 84 7.72 0.53 8.17
CA PRO A 84 7.99 0.49 9.60
C PRO A 84 8.85 1.65 10.09
N ASN A 85 8.41 2.31 11.15
CA ASN A 85 9.19 3.26 11.91
C ASN A 85 9.94 2.54 13.04
N PRO A 86 11.28 2.51 13.03
CA PRO A 86 12.07 1.76 14.00
C PRO A 86 11.88 2.21 15.45
N LYS A 87 11.19 3.32 15.73
CA LYS A 87 10.92 3.82 17.08
C LYS A 87 9.85 3.03 17.87
N GLY A 88 9.20 2.03 17.26
CA GLY A 88 8.04 1.34 17.85
C GLY A 88 8.16 -0.17 18.08
N LYS A 89 9.35 -0.79 17.98
CA LYS A 89 9.48 -2.26 18.11
C LYS A 89 9.04 -2.75 19.51
N GLN A 90 7.77 -3.10 19.66
CA GLN A 90 7.29 -3.87 20.80
C GLN A 90 7.98 -5.24 20.73
N ALA A 91 8.67 -5.59 21.81
CA ALA A 91 9.38 -6.85 21.92
C ALA A 91 8.40 -8.02 21.75
N ARG A 92 8.63 -8.79 20.68
CA ARG A 92 8.07 -10.13 20.45
C ARG A 92 8.15 -10.95 21.74
N HIS A 93 7.00 -11.17 22.39
CA HIS A 93 6.87 -12.19 23.43
C HIS A 93 6.66 -13.52 22.72
N VAL A 94 7.70 -14.35 22.78
CA VAL A 94 7.65 -15.79 22.48
C VAL A 94 7.18 -16.51 23.73
#